data_AF-A0A2K8UFN4-F1
#
_entry.id   AF-A0A2K8UFN4-F1
#
_cell.length_a   1.000
_cell.length_b   1.000
_cell.length_c   1.000
_cell.angle_alpha   90.00
_cell.angle_beta   90.00
_cell.angle_gamma   90.00
#
_symmetry.space_group_name_H-M   'P 1'
#
loop_
_entity.id
_entity.type
_entity.pdbx_description
1 polymer ?
#
loop_
_entity_poly.entity_id
_entity_poly.type
_entity_poly.pdbx_seq_one_letter_code
_entity_poly.pdbx_strand_id
1 'polypeptide(L)' 'MASLEDYRFVVLHSVERARRNAESLTGGDAYNQGRRMAYFEILERILESAETVGLTAADVGMEGFDPGQLIGLQSARAA' A
#
# COMPACT_ATOMS: atom_id res chain seq x y z
N MET A 1 -23.12 17.87 1.85
CA MET A 1 -22.56 16.77 2.65
C MET A 1 -21.80 15.87 1.71
N ALA A 2 -20.68 15.27 2.13
CA ALA A 2 -19.94 14.33 1.29
C ALA A 2 -20.74 13.04 1.08
N SER A 3 -20.70 12.51 -0.13
CA SER A 3 -21.32 11.26 -0.54
C SER A 3 -20.42 10.06 -0.24
N LEU A 4 -20.98 8.84 -0.28
CA LEU A 4 -20.18 7.61 -0.17
C LEU A 4 -19.10 7.52 -1.27
N GLU A 5 -19.39 8.07 -2.45
CA GLU A 5 -18.43 8.11 -3.56
C GLU A 5 -17.26 9.04 -3.24
N ASP A 6 -17.51 10.20 -2.61
CA ASP A 6 -16.45 11.11 -2.16
C ASP A 6 -15.55 10.45 -1.12
N TYR A 7 -16.12 9.71 -0.16
CA TYR A 7 -15.34 8.97 0.83
C TYR A 7 -14.50 7.86 0.19
N ARG A 8 -15.08 7.10 -0.75
CA ARG A 8 -14.35 6.07 -1.50
C ARG A 8 -13.19 6.66 -2.29
N PHE A 9 -13.42 7.80 -2.96
CA PHE A 9 -12.39 8.53 -3.70
C PHE A 9 -11.23 8.94 -2.78
N VAL A 10 -11.52 9.54 -1.63
CA VAL A 10 -10.48 9.99 -0.68
C VAL A 10 -9.64 8.81 -0.17
N VAL A 11 -10.28 7.68 0.16
CA VAL A 11 -9.56 6.48 0.62
C VAL A 11 -8.64 5.96 -0.47
N LEU A 12 -9.16 5.72 -1.68
CA LEU A 12 -8.37 5.20 -2.80
C LEU A 12 -7.21 6.13 -3.15
N HIS A 13 -7.46 7.44 -3.18
CA HIS A 13 -6.42 8.41 -3.46
C HIS A 13 -5.34 8.45 -2.37
N SER A 14 -5.72 8.22 -1.11
CA SER A 14 -4.78 8.14 0.00
C SER A 14 -3.89 6.90 -0.08
N VAL A 15 -4.47 5.74 -0.44
CA VAL A 15 -3.72 4.49 -0.64
C VAL A 15 -2.76 4.63 -1.83
N GLU A 16 -3.24 5.15 -2.96
CA GLU A 16 -2.41 5.42 -4.15
C GLU A 16 -1.23 6.34 -3.80
N ARG A 17 -1.48 7.40 -3.03
CA ARG A 17 -0.44 8.34 -2.60
C ARG A 17 0.58 7.66 -1.67
N ALA A 18 0.13 6.82 -0.74
CA ALA A 18 1.03 6.06 0.12
C ALA A 18 1.92 5.12 -0.71
N ARG A 19 1.34 4.39 -1.67
CA ARG A 19 2.08 3.54 -2.61
C ARG A 19 3.15 4.31 -3.37
N ARG A 20 2.79 5.42 -4.04
CA ARG A 20 3.74 6.26 -4.79
C ARG A 20 4.85 6.82 -3.90
N ASN A 21 4.53 7.20 -2.68
CA ASN A 21 5.54 7.69 -1.73
C ASN A 21 6.51 6.58 -1.34
N ALA A 22 6.03 5.34 -1.18
CA ALA A 22 6.87 4.19 -0.89
C ALA A 22 7.81 3.85 -2.06
N GLU A 23 7.28 3.86 -3.29
CA GLU A 23 8.03 3.59 -4.53
C GLU A 23 9.10 4.65 -4.81
N SER A 24 8.86 5.91 -4.42
CA SER A 24 9.82 7.00 -4.61
C SER A 24 10.95 7.02 -3.57
N LEU A 25 10.95 6.11 -2.59
CA LEU A 25 12.04 6.00 -1.62
C LEU A 25 13.32 5.47 -2.25
N THR A 26 14.22 6.38 -2.60
CA THR A 26 15.59 6.07 -3.04
C THR A 26 16.58 6.12 -1.89
N GLY A 27 17.65 5.34 -1.96
CA GLY A 27 18.73 5.35 -0.97
C GLY A 27 18.64 4.21 0.05
N GLY A 28 19.79 3.87 0.64
CA GLY A 28 19.94 2.72 1.55
C GLY A 28 20.30 3.11 2.99
N ASP A 29 20.23 4.39 3.35
CA ASP A 29 20.50 4.84 4.71
C ASP A 29 19.42 4.38 5.71
N ALA A 30 19.77 4.38 7.00
CA ALA A 30 18.90 3.89 8.07
C ALA A 30 17.55 4.63 8.16
N TYR A 31 17.51 5.92 7.80
CA TYR A 31 16.27 6.69 7.81
C TYR A 31 15.33 6.23 6.70
N ASN A 32 15.83 6.06 5.47
CA ASN A 32 15.04 5.53 4.36
C ASN A 32 14.63 4.06 4.56
N GLN A 33 15.46 3.24 5.20
CA GLN A 33 15.06 1.90 5.61
C GLN A 33 13.88 1.92 6.60
N GLY A 34 13.92 2.77 7.62
CA GLY A 34 12.81 2.94 8.57
C GLY A 34 11.52 3.38 7.87
N ARG A 35 11.61 4.29 6.89
CA ARG A 35 10.46 4.71 6.09
C ARG A 35 9.90 3.59 5.22
N ARG A 36 10.74 2.77 4.59
CA ARG A 36 10.31 1.60 3.81
C ARG A 36 9.56 0.60 4.68
N MET A 37 10.05 0.33 5.89
CA MET A 37 9.36 -0.54 6.85
C MET A 37 7.99 0.03 7.24
N ALA A 38 7.92 1.33 7.55
CA ALA A 38 6.65 1.97 7.89
C ALA A 38 5.62 1.88 6.74
N TYR A 39 6.05 2.12 5.49
CA TYR A 39 5.16 1.96 4.33
C TYR A 39 4.74 0.51 4.11
N PHE A 40 5.66 -0.44 4.29
CA PHE A 40 5.34 -1.87 4.25
C PHE A 40 4.22 -2.20 5.24
N GLU A 41 4.37 -1.87 6.52
CA GLU A 41 3.35 -2.18 7.54
C GLU A 41 1.99 -1.54 7.24
N ILE A 42 1.98 -0.28 6.78
CA ILE A 42 0.75 0.43 6.43
C ILE A 42 0.04 -0.25 5.25
N LEU A 43 0.76 -0.49 4.16
CA LEU A 43 0.18 -1.00 2.90
C LEU A 43 -0.21 -2.48 3.04
N GLU A 44 0.61 -3.29 3.73
CA GLU A 44 0.30 -4.68 4.02
C GLU A 44 -0.98 -4.79 4.86
N ARG A 45 -1.13 -3.97 5.91
CA ARG A 45 -2.32 -4.00 6.75
C ARG A 45 -3.59 -3.57 6.02
N ILE A 46 -3.47 -2.69 5.02
CA ILE A 46 -4.59 -2.34 4.14
C ILE A 46 -4.97 -3.55 3.27
N LEU A 47 -4.00 -4.27 2.68
CA LEU A 47 -4.26 -5.49 1.91
C LEU A 47 -4.92 -6.57 2.76
N GLU A 48 -4.38 -6.87 3.94
CA GLU A 48 -4.94 -7.86 4.86
C GLU A 48 -6.37 -7.51 5.28
N SER A 49 -6.62 -6.24 5.58
CA SER A 49 -7.97 -5.76 5.95
C SER A 49 -8.94 -5.87 4.77
N ALA A 50 -8.48 -5.56 3.56
CA ALA A 50 -9.27 -5.70 2.34
C ALA A 50 -9.64 -7.16 2.08
N GLU A 51 -8.67 -8.07 2.15
CA GLU A 51 -8.87 -9.51 1.97
C GLU A 51 -9.86 -10.08 3.00
N THR A 52 -9.76 -9.63 4.26
CA THR A 52 -10.67 -10.05 5.35
C THR A 52 -12.14 -9.72 5.06
N VAL A 53 -12.41 -8.66 4.29
CA VAL A 53 -13.78 -8.27 3.90
C VAL A 53 -14.14 -8.67 2.46
N GLY A 54 -13.32 -9.51 1.83
CA GLY A 54 -13.55 -10.02 0.47
C GLY A 54 -13.25 -9.04 -0.65
N LEU A 55 -12.44 -8.01 -0.39
CA LEU A 55 -11.94 -7.07 -1.41
C LEU A 55 -10.58 -7.53 -1.96
N THR A 56 -10.35 -7.21 -3.22
CA THR A 56 -9.09 -7.48 -3.91
C THR A 56 -8.11 -6.31 -3.79
N ALA A 57 -6.85 -6.51 -4.17
CA ALA A 57 -5.88 -5.42 -4.27
C ALA A 57 -6.33 -4.31 -5.25
N ALA A 58 -7.01 -4.68 -6.34
CA ALA A 58 -7.56 -3.72 -7.29
C ALA A 58 -8.65 -2.84 -6.67
N ASP A 59 -9.51 -3.42 -5.81
CA ASP A 59 -10.58 -2.69 -5.13
C ASP A 59 -10.06 -1.60 -4.18
N VAL A 60 -8.81 -1.72 -3.71
CA VAL A 60 -8.15 -0.76 -2.82
C VAL A 60 -7.02 0.03 -3.50
N GLY A 61 -6.88 -0.06 -4.83
CA GLY A 61 -5.90 0.74 -5.58
C GLY A 61 -4.44 0.26 -5.45
N MET A 62 -4.24 -1.03 -5.18
CA MET A 62 -2.93 -1.68 -5.02
C MET A 62 -2.70 -2.82 -6.04
N GLU A 63 -3.41 -2.81 -7.16
CA GLU A 63 -3.17 -3.78 -8.24
C GLU A 63 -1.70 -3.74 -8.71
N GLY A 64 -1.07 -4.92 -8.79
CA GLY A 64 0.31 -5.07 -9.24
C GLY A 64 1.38 -4.57 -8.25
N PHE A 65 0.99 -4.11 -7.06
CA PHE A 65 1.91 -3.65 -6.04
C PHE A 65 2.09 -4.69 -4.93
N ASP A 66 3.35 -5.08 -4.66
CA ASP A 66 3.72 -5.97 -3.57
C ASP A 66 4.50 -5.17 -2.49
N PRO A 67 3.89 -4.90 -1.32
CA PRO A 67 4.57 -4.21 -0.23
C PRO A 67 5.86 -4.90 0.22
N GLY A 68 5.97 -6.24 0.08
CA GLY A 68 7.17 -7.00 0.45
C GLY A 68 8.43 -6.50 -0.25
N GLN A 69 8.30 -6.01 -1.48
CA GLN A 69 9.41 -5.46 -2.27
C GLN A 69 10.07 -4.25 -1.60
N LEU A 70 9.33 -3.49 -0.77
CA LEU A 70 9.86 -2.33 -0.05
C LEU A 70 10.96 -2.72 0.94
N ILE A 71 10.86 -3.92 1.52
CA ILE A 71 11.77 -4.42 2.55
C ILE A 71 12.61 -5.61 2.08
N GLY A 72 12.60 -5.90 0.77
CA GLY A 72 13.36 -6.99 0.18
C GLY A 72 12.80 -8.38 0.46
N LEU A 73 11.53 -8.48 0.88
CA LEU A 73 10.81 -9.74 0.94
C LEU A 73 10.17 -10.00 -0.42
N GLN A 74 10.34 -11.20 -0.97
CA GLN A 74 9.48 -11.66 -2.06
C GLN A 74 8.21 -12.22 -1.43
N SER A 75 7.09 -11.51 -1.54
CA SER A 75 5.80 -12.07 -1.18
C SER A 75 5.33 -13.02 -2.28
N ALA A 76 4.74 -14.16 -1.92
CA ALA A 76 4.15 -15.10 -2.87
C ALA A 76 2.91 -14.53 -3.61
N ARG A 77 2.49 -13.28 -3.31
CA ARG A 77 1.30 -12.62 -3.88
C ARG A 77 1.48 -12.11 -5.32
N ALA A 78 2.68 -12.18 -5.90
CA ALA A 78 2.99 -11.70 -7.25
C ALA A 78 2.85 -12.77 -8.37
N ALA A 79 2.28 -13.94 -8.07
CA ALA A 79 2.06 -15.04 -9.03
C ALA A 79 0.59 -15.19 -9.42
#